data_AF-A0A8D2FRZ1-F1
#
_entry.id   AF-A0A8D2FRZ1-F1
#
_cell.length_a   1.000
_cell.length_b   1.000
_cell.length_c   1.000
_cell.angle_alpha   90.00
_cell.angle_beta   90.00
_cell.angle_gamma   90.00
#
_symmetry.space_group_name_H-M   'P 1'
#
loop_
_entity.id
_entity.type
_entity.pdbx_description
1 polymer ?
#
loop_
_entity_poly.entity_id
_entity_poly.type
_entity_poly.pdbx_seq_one_letter_code
_entity_poly.pdbx_strand_id
1 'polypeptide(L)' 'MAARLRGFLKNAWAEEPALVVSFVVGSLAVILPPFSPYTKYSITTNKATPHNYPVPLGRQSSQDVLTHWTWL' A
#
# COMPACT_ATOMS: atom_id res chain seq x y z
N MET A 1 -7.43 34.89 3.50
CA MET A 1 -6.48 33.85 3.04
C MET A 1 -7.03 32.96 1.92
N ALA A 2 -8.16 32.26 2.10
CA ALA A 2 -8.66 31.25 1.15
C ALA A 2 -8.98 31.77 -0.27
N ALA A 3 -9.38 33.04 -0.42
CA ALA A 3 -9.64 33.65 -1.72
C ALA A 3 -8.35 33.81 -2.57
N ARG A 4 -7.21 34.09 -1.92
CA ARG A 4 -5.91 34.24 -2.59
C ARG A 4 -5.38 32.89 -3.10
N LEU A 5 -5.56 31.84 -2.31
CA LEU A 5 -5.17 30.47 -2.69
C LEU A 5 -5.96 29.99 -3.91
N ARG A 6 -7.28 30.24 -3.95
CA ARG A 6 -8.11 29.94 -5.13
C ARG A 6 -7.70 30.72 -6.37
N GLY A 7 -7.35 32.00 -6.22
CA GLY A 7 -6.84 32.82 -7.32
C GLY A 7 -5.54 32.26 -7.91
N PHE A 8 -4.57 31.93 -7.04
CA PHE A 8 -3.30 31.33 -7.43
C PHE A 8 -3.49 29.96 -8.11
N LEU A 9 -4.35 29.09 -7.57
CA LEU A 9 -4.60 27.78 -8.13
C LEU A 9 -5.25 27.87 -9.53
N LYS A 10 -6.17 28.81 -9.73
CA LYS A 10 -6.75 29.07 -11.06
C LYS A 10 -5.72 29.58 -12.06
N ASN A 11 -4.79 30.45 -11.63
CA ASN A 11 -3.72 30.95 -12.50
C ASN A 11 -2.70 29.86 -12.85
N ALA A 12 -2.24 29.10 -11.84
CA ALA A 12 -1.29 28.00 -12.03
C ALA A 12 -1.86 26.88 -12.90
N TRP A 13 -3.19 26.67 -12.87
CA TRP A 13 -3.86 25.71 -13.74
C TRP A 13 -3.99 26.21 -15.19
N ALA A 14 -4.03 27.53 -15.42
CA ALA A 14 -4.08 28.12 -16.76
C ALA A 14 -2.70 28.17 -17.42
N GLU A 15 -1.65 28.45 -16.64
CA GLU A 15 -0.28 28.56 -17.16
C GLU A 15 0.41 27.20 -17.25
N GLU A 16 0.38 26.39 -16.19
CA GLU A 16 1.13 25.13 -16.10
C GLU A 16 0.26 24.00 -15.51
N PRO A 17 -0.81 23.58 -16.21
CA PRO A 17 -1.73 22.56 -15.71
C PRO A 17 -1.03 21.23 -15.41
N ALA A 18 0.00 20.88 -16.19
CA ALA A 18 0.75 19.64 -16.00
C ALA A 18 1.43 19.57 -14.63
N LEU A 19 1.99 20.69 -14.14
CA LEU A 19 2.63 20.72 -12.82
C LEU A 19 1.58 20.62 -11.71
N VAL A 20 0.49 21.36 -11.80
CA VAL A 20 -0.59 21.29 -10.79
C VAL A 20 -1.14 19.85 -10.67
N VAL A 21 -1.39 19.19 -11.80
CA VAL A 21 -1.85 17.79 -11.81
C VAL A 21 -0.80 16.86 -11.20
N SER A 22 0.49 17.04 -11.50
CA SER A 22 1.56 16.20 -10.94
C SER A 22 1.64 16.28 -9.41
N PHE A 23 1.51 17.48 -8.83
CA PHE A 23 1.49 17.66 -7.38
C PHE A 23 0.22 17.08 -6.75
N VAL A 24 -0.94 17.20 -7.40
CA VAL A 24 -2.19 16.61 -6.91
C VAL A 24 -2.09 15.08 -6.93
N VAL A 25 -1.65 14.47 -8.03
CA VAL A 25 -1.52 13.01 -8.14
C VAL A 25 -0.47 12.48 -7.16
N GLY A 26 0.69 13.16 -7.05
CA GLY A 26 1.74 12.77 -6.11
C GLY A 26 1.28 12.86 -4.64
N SER A 27 0.59 13.94 -4.26
CA SER A 27 0.04 14.07 -2.90
C SER A 27 -1.04 13.03 -2.62
N LEU A 28 -1.93 12.76 -3.57
CA LEU A 28 -2.94 11.71 -3.45
C LEU A 28 -2.27 10.35 -3.22
N ALA A 29 -1.25 10.02 -4.01
CA ALA A 29 -0.53 8.75 -3.93
C ALA A 29 0.15 8.53 -2.57
N VAL A 30 0.56 9.61 -1.87
CA VAL A 30 1.16 9.52 -0.52
C VAL A 30 0.10 9.40 0.57
N ILE A 31 -1.05 10.07 0.42
CA ILE A 31 -2.10 10.10 1.43
C ILE A 31 -3.00 8.85 1.34
N LEU A 32 -3.26 8.31 0.16
CA LEU A 32 -4.16 7.16 -0.03
C LEU A 32 -3.74 5.88 0.71
N PRO A 33 -2.46 5.47 0.75
CA PRO A 33 -2.04 4.21 1.38
C PRO A 33 -2.36 4.08 2.88
N PRO A 34 -2.13 5.09 3.75
CA PRO A 34 -2.50 4.98 5.17
C PRO A 34 -4.01 5.09 5.43
N PHE A 35 -4.78 5.75 4.55
CA PHE A 35 -6.23 5.88 4.71
C PHE A 35 -7.02 4.70 4.15
N SER A 36 -6.43 3.92 3.24
CA SER A 36 -7.13 2.79 2.63
C SER A 36 -7.14 1.56 3.55
N PRO A 37 -8.31 0.95 3.83
CA PRO A 37 -8.37 -0.33 4.53
C PRO A 37 -7.81 -1.48 3.67
N TYR A 38 -7.62 -1.26 2.36
CA TYR A 38 -7.20 -2.29 1.42
C TYR A 38 -5.69 -2.55 1.39
N THR A 39 -4.89 -1.62 1.87
CA THR A 39 -3.42 -1.74 1.94
C THR A 39 -3.00 -2.96 2.77
N LYS A 40 -3.80 -3.32 3.79
CA LYS A 40 -3.60 -4.54 4.61
C LYS A 40 -3.65 -5.82 3.77
N TYR A 41 -4.62 -5.95 2.86
CA TYR A 41 -4.78 -7.15 2.05
C TYR A 41 -3.63 -7.32 1.07
N SER A 42 -3.16 -6.23 0.46
CA SER A 42 -1.99 -6.26 -0.43
C SER A 42 -0.75 -6.82 0.26
N ILE A 43 -0.49 -6.40 1.51
CA ILE A 43 0.64 -6.89 2.31
C ILE A 43 0.48 -8.38 2.64
N THR A 44 -0.72 -8.80 3.06
CA THR A 44 -0.98 -10.21 3.40
C THR A 44 -0.80 -11.12 2.19
N THR A 45 -1.26 -10.71 1.01
CA THR A 45 -1.10 -11.49 -0.23
C THR A 45 0.37 -11.69 -0.57
N ASN A 46 1.20 -10.64 -0.47
CA ASN A 46 2.64 -10.75 -0.74
C ASN A 46 3.37 -11.65 0.27
N LYS A 47 2.85 -11.78 1.50
CA LYS A 47 3.39 -12.71 2.51
C LYS A 47 2.91 -14.15 2.32
N ALA A 48 1.71 -14.33 1.78
CA ALA A 48 1.11 -15.64 1.58
C ALA A 48 1.75 -16.41 0.43
N THR A 49 2.43 -15.73 -0.51
CA THR A 49 3.15 -16.36 -1.62
C THR A 49 4.55 -16.83 -1.18
N PRO A 50 4.79 -18.15 -1.04
CA PRO A 50 6.11 -18.64 -0.65
C PRO A 50 7.07 -18.54 -1.84
N HIS A 51 8.10 -17.69 -1.72
CA HIS A 51 9.18 -17.60 -2.72
C HIS A 51 10.34 -18.57 -2.44
N ASN A 52 10.47 -19.02 -1.20
CA ASN A 52 11.49 -19.95 -0.75
C ASN A 52 10.82 -21.24 -0.28
N TYR A 53 11.56 -22.35 -0.34
CA TYR A 53 11.07 -23.63 0.14
C TYR A 53 10.85 -23.57 1.66
N PRO A 54 9.64 -23.86 2.16
CA PRO A 54 9.37 -23.85 3.60
C PRO A 54 10.07 -25.04 4.24
N VAL A 55 11.14 -24.78 5.02
CA VAL A 55 11.84 -25.82 5.77
C VAL A 55 10.99 -26.21 6.97
N PRO A 56 10.56 -27.48 7.09
CA PRO A 56 9.77 -27.94 8.23
C PRO A 56 10.58 -27.82 9.52
N LEU A 57 9.99 -27.20 10.54
CA LEU A 57 10.55 -27.21 11.89
C LEU A 57 10.37 -28.63 12.47
N GLY A 58 11.44 -29.23 12.99
CA GLY A 58 11.39 -30.52 13.66
C GLY A 58 10.39 -30.48 14.82
N ARG A 59 9.61 -31.57 15.02
CA ARG A 59 8.46 -31.67 15.94
C ARG A 59 8.67 -30.88 17.24
N GLN A 60 8.07 -29.70 17.31
CA GLN A 60 7.79 -28.98 18.54
C GLN A 60 6.27 -29.01 18.75
N SER A 61 5.84 -29.31 19.97
CA SER A 61 4.43 -29.41 20.39
C SER A 61 3.78 -28.03 20.55
N SER A 62 3.95 -27.15 19.56
CA SER A 62 3.30 -25.85 19.52
C SER A 62 1.94 -26.03 18.87
N GLN A 63 0.87 -25.73 19.61
CA GLN A 63 -0.53 -25.88 19.22
C GLN A 63 -0.88 -25.15 17.88
N ASP A 64 -0.01 -24.24 17.44
CA ASP A 64 -0.15 -23.39 16.25
C ASP A 64 0.42 -24.01 14.95
N VAL A 65 1.11 -25.16 15.02
CA VAL A 65 1.64 -25.83 13.83
C VAL A 65 0.62 -26.82 13.29
N LEU A 66 -0.04 -26.48 12.19
CA LEU A 66 -1.01 -27.35 11.52
C LEU A 66 -0.29 -28.59 10.93
N THR A 67 -0.43 -29.75 11.57
CA THR A 67 0.27 -30.99 11.21
C THR A 67 -0.21 -31.67 9.91
N HIS A 68 -1.14 -31.07 9.16
CA HIS A 68 -1.78 -31.71 8.01
C HIS A 68 -0.95 -31.72 6.71
N TRP A 69 0.10 -30.91 6.61
CA TRP A 69 0.93 -30.78 5.40
C TRP A 69 2.29 -31.50 5.44
N THR A 70 2.48 -32.46 6.37
CA THR A 70 3.76 -33.16 6.59
C THR A 70 3.85 -34.57 5.98
N TRP A 71 2.87 -34.99 5.16
CA TRP A 71 2.81 -36.33 4.54
C TRP A 71 2.63 -36.32 3.00
N LEU A 72 3.23 -35.36 2.29
CA LEU A 72 3.53 -35.42 0.86
C LEU A 72 5.02 -35.14 0.67
#